data_AF-A0A951I0E2-F1
#
_entry.id   AF-A0A951I0E2-F1
#
_cell.length_a   1.000
_cell.length_b   1.000
_cell.length_c   1.000
_cell.angle_alpha   90.00
_cell.angle_beta   90.00
_cell.angle_gamma   90.00
#
_symmetry.space_group_name_H-M   'P 1'
#
loop_
_entity.id
_entity.type
_entity.pdbx_description
1 polymer ?
#
loop_
_entity_poly.entity_id
_entity_poly.type
_entity_poly.pdbx_seq_one_letter_code
_entity_poly.pdbx_strand_id
1 'polypeptide(L)'
;FSYSLDLFGGEISSNSADFFAAGLKGRYKEQDQYTEHTAANDSFTLMVVEDGQLVPREVPLRNALNEVLRGEYVKDCERAMTRWNKYLRDEGVDAQLYLPSTRFHRHVGEFAGHTFDIQGQLITAQEFEGRKNEWLPTLEDREYVRSLMHPVTEPGKIANWIAPPNAGIKGKPFEFEYVRL
;
A
#
# COMPACT_ATOMS: atom_id res chain seq x y z
N PHE A 1 -1.30 -0.67 -4.34
CA PHE A 1 -0.55 -0.03 -3.24
C PHE A 1 -0.93 1.44 -3.10
N SER A 2 -0.60 2.33 -4.04
CA SER A 2 -0.87 3.79 -3.93
C SER A 2 -2.34 4.12 -3.64
N TYR A 3 -3.30 3.53 -4.37
CA TYR A 3 -4.73 3.69 -4.07
C TYR A 3 -5.13 3.25 -2.66
N SER A 4 -4.48 2.21 -2.10
CA SER A 4 -4.77 1.73 -0.76
C SER A 4 -4.29 2.72 0.31
N LEU A 5 -3.27 3.55 0.02
CA LEU A 5 -2.79 4.57 0.94
C LEU A 5 -3.82 5.69 1.17
N ASP A 6 -4.68 5.95 0.19
CA ASP A 6 -5.75 6.95 0.30
C ASP A 6 -6.83 6.52 1.32
N LEU A 7 -6.99 5.22 1.59
CA LEU A 7 -7.96 4.70 2.58
C LEU A 7 -7.66 5.12 4.02
N PHE A 8 -6.42 5.54 4.31
CA PHE A 8 -6.03 6.02 5.64
C PHE A 8 -6.44 7.48 5.89
N GLY A 9 -6.96 8.20 4.88
CA GLY A 9 -7.38 9.60 5.01
C GLY A 9 -6.23 10.60 4.87
N GLY A 10 -6.46 11.87 5.19
CA GLY A 10 -5.38 12.87 5.17
C GLY A 10 -4.31 12.58 6.23
N GLU A 11 -3.05 12.91 5.93
CA GLU A 11 -1.92 12.76 6.84
C GLU A 11 -2.12 13.58 8.12
N ILE A 12 -2.67 14.79 8.00
CA ILE A 12 -3.02 15.66 9.13
C ILE A 12 -4.56 15.67 9.27
N SER A 13 -5.08 15.25 10.42
CA SER A 13 -6.52 15.11 10.65
C SER A 13 -6.93 15.40 12.09
N SER A 14 -7.80 16.39 12.28
CA SER A 14 -8.44 16.66 13.58
C SER A 14 -9.35 15.50 14.02
N ASN A 15 -10.11 14.92 13.10
CA ASN A 15 -10.98 13.77 13.40
C ASN A 15 -10.17 12.58 13.95
N SER A 16 -8.99 12.32 13.38
CA SER A 16 -8.13 11.25 13.90
C SER A 16 -7.63 11.55 15.32
N ALA A 17 -7.34 12.82 15.62
CA ALA A 17 -6.94 13.25 16.95
C ALA A 17 -8.09 13.07 17.96
N ASP A 18 -9.31 13.47 17.58
CA ASP A 18 -10.50 13.38 18.42
C ASP A 18 -10.89 11.93 18.72
N PHE A 19 -10.84 11.05 17.72
CA PHE A 19 -11.13 9.61 17.92
C PHE A 19 -10.15 8.95 18.88
N PHE A 20 -8.87 9.32 18.81
CA PHE A 20 -7.86 8.80 19.74
C PHE A 20 -8.07 9.35 21.15
N ALA A 21 -8.27 10.67 21.28
CA ALA A 21 -8.50 11.32 22.56
C ALA A 21 -9.76 10.83 23.27
N ALA A 22 -10.81 10.49 22.53
CA ALA A 22 -12.05 9.89 23.04
C ALA A 22 -11.95 8.38 23.32
N GLY A 23 -10.80 7.74 23.04
CA GLY A 23 -10.59 6.31 23.24
C GLY A 23 -11.32 5.41 22.24
N LEU A 24 -11.77 5.95 21.10
CA LEU A 24 -12.53 5.20 20.08
C LEU A 24 -11.63 4.41 19.12
N LYS A 25 -10.42 4.92 18.85
CA LYS A 25 -9.45 4.29 17.93
C LYS A 25 -8.03 4.50 18.43
N GLY A 26 -7.35 3.41 18.84
CA GLY A 26 -5.93 3.41 19.23
C GLY A 26 -4.96 3.29 18.04
N ARG A 27 -3.65 3.36 18.31
CA ARG A 27 -2.61 3.06 17.31
C ARG A 27 -2.52 1.55 17.08
N TYR A 28 -1.84 1.17 15.99
CA TYR A 28 -1.54 -0.23 15.73
C TYR A 28 -0.71 -0.82 16.88
N LYS A 29 -1.19 -1.93 17.45
CA LYS A 29 -0.57 -2.61 18.60
C LYS A 29 -0.25 -1.66 19.76
N GLU A 30 -1.21 -0.79 20.09
CA GLU A 30 -1.11 0.22 21.15
C GLU A 30 -0.46 -0.31 22.44
N GLN A 31 -0.95 -1.44 22.98
CA GLN A 31 -0.45 -2.02 24.23
C GLN A 31 0.95 -2.64 24.12
N ASP A 32 1.32 -3.15 22.95
CA ASP A 32 2.61 -3.84 22.78
C ASP A 32 3.75 -2.87 22.46
N GLN A 33 3.43 -1.75 21.79
CA GLN A 33 4.43 -0.83 21.22
C GLN A 33 4.66 0.43 22.05
N TYR A 34 3.72 0.80 22.92
CA TYR A 34 3.77 2.07 23.64
C TYR A 34 3.54 1.85 25.13
N THR A 35 4.22 2.67 25.95
CA THR A 35 4.02 2.74 27.40
C THR A 35 3.24 3.99 27.80
N GLU A 36 3.29 5.03 26.96
CA GLU A 36 2.51 6.26 27.05
C GLU A 36 1.39 6.18 26.00
N HIS A 37 0.14 6.27 26.45
CA HIS A 37 -1.05 6.01 25.64
C HIS A 37 -1.91 7.24 25.37
N THR A 38 -1.44 8.44 25.75
CA THR A 38 -2.17 9.68 25.49
C THR A 38 -1.69 10.37 24.22
N ALA A 39 -0.44 10.21 23.81
CA ALA A 39 0.16 10.92 22.67
C ALA A 39 -0.03 12.46 22.74
N ALA A 40 -0.23 13.01 23.95
CA ALA A 40 -0.66 14.39 24.12
C ALA A 40 0.47 15.42 23.95
N ASN A 41 1.71 15.01 24.22
CA ASN A 41 2.89 15.88 24.24
C ASN A 41 3.92 15.54 23.16
N ASP A 42 3.57 14.64 22.25
CA ASP A 42 4.45 14.21 21.17
C ASP A 42 4.14 14.98 19.89
N SER A 43 5.18 15.16 19.07
CA SER A 43 5.07 15.70 17.72
C SER A 43 5.41 14.66 16.66
N PHE A 44 4.96 14.90 15.44
CA PHE A 44 5.30 14.13 14.27
C PHE A 44 5.71 15.09 13.15
N THR A 45 6.86 14.85 12.53
CA THR A 45 7.31 15.61 11.36
C THR A 45 6.97 14.84 10.10
N LEU A 46 6.20 15.47 9.22
CA LEU A 46 5.91 14.97 7.87
C LEU A 46 6.33 15.99 6.82
N MET A 47 6.40 15.56 5.57
CA MET A 47 6.59 16.48 4.46
C MET A 47 5.23 16.97 3.96
N VAL A 48 5.16 18.25 3.63
CA VAL A 48 4.02 18.91 3.01
C VAL A 48 4.50 19.68 1.78
N VAL A 49 3.58 20.03 0.88
CA VAL A 49 3.91 20.90 -0.26
C VAL A 49 3.51 22.32 0.09
N GLU A 50 4.50 23.22 0.17
CA GLU A 50 4.33 24.66 0.38
C GLU A 50 5.06 25.40 -0.74
N ASP A 51 4.39 26.36 -1.39
CA ASP A 51 4.96 27.16 -2.49
C ASP A 51 5.67 26.34 -3.58
N GLY A 52 5.13 25.15 -3.88
CA GLY A 52 5.67 24.23 -4.88
C GLY A 52 6.93 23.50 -4.44
N GLN A 53 7.23 23.46 -3.14
CA GLN A 53 8.37 22.75 -2.56
C GLN A 53 7.94 21.78 -1.47
N LEU A 54 8.64 20.65 -1.38
CA LEU A 54 8.52 19.71 -0.27
C LEU A 54 9.27 20.27 0.94
N VAL A 55 8.56 20.60 2.00
CA VAL A 55 9.13 21.12 3.25
C VAL A 55 8.68 20.26 4.44
N PRO A 56 9.52 20.11 5.48
CA PRO A 56 9.11 19.45 6.71
C PRO A 56 8.16 20.34 7.50
N ARG A 57 7.07 19.76 8.01
CA ARG A 57 6.13 20.38 8.94
C ARG A 57 5.97 19.51 10.17
N GLU A 58 6.19 20.11 11.33
CA GLU A 58 5.91 19.48 12.62
C GLU A 58 4.45 19.70 13.00
N VAL A 59 3.76 18.63 13.39
CA VAL A 59 2.38 18.65 13.88
C VAL A 59 2.26 17.85 15.16
N PRO A 60 1.22 18.07 15.99
CA PRO A 60 0.95 17.18 17.12
C PRO A 60 0.73 15.74 16.67
N LEU A 61 1.29 14.77 17.39
CA LEU A 61 1.24 13.35 17.00
C LEU A 61 -0.19 12.87 16.79
N ARG A 62 -1.13 13.32 17.62
CA ARG A 62 -2.56 12.98 17.50
C ARG A 62 -3.14 13.36 16.14
N ASN A 63 -2.71 14.47 15.57
CA ASN A 63 -3.16 14.90 14.24
C ASN A 63 -2.55 14.04 13.12
N ALA A 64 -1.43 13.38 13.36
CA ALA A 64 -0.71 12.56 12.38
C ALA A 64 -1.02 11.06 12.47
N LEU A 65 -1.97 10.62 13.31
CA LEU A 65 -2.19 9.18 13.57
C LEU A 65 -2.63 8.39 12.33
N ASN A 66 -3.27 9.03 11.35
CA ASN A 66 -3.53 8.42 10.05
C ASN A 66 -2.23 8.08 9.32
N GLU A 67 -1.24 8.97 9.32
CA GLU A 67 0.07 8.74 8.72
C GLU A 67 0.88 7.70 9.49
N VAL A 68 0.81 7.71 10.82
CA VAL A 68 1.42 6.67 11.65
C VAL A 68 0.89 5.28 11.27
N LEU A 69 -0.44 5.14 11.17
CA LEU A 69 -1.05 3.87 10.79
C LEU A 69 -0.73 3.48 9.33
N ARG A 70 -0.67 4.47 8.41
CA ARG A 70 -0.23 4.24 7.03
C ARG A 70 1.20 3.70 7.00
N GLY A 71 2.10 4.23 7.81
CA GLY A 71 3.47 3.74 7.96
C GLY A 71 3.53 2.26 8.38
N GLU A 72 2.69 1.85 9.32
CA GLU A 72 2.60 0.43 9.72
C GLU A 72 2.08 -0.47 8.58
N TYR A 73 1.14 0.01 7.78
CA TYR A 73 0.70 -0.69 6.58
C TYR A 73 1.81 -0.83 5.52
N VAL A 74 2.62 0.21 5.31
CA VAL A 74 3.78 0.14 4.41
C VAL A 74 4.77 -0.91 4.88
N LYS A 75 5.15 -0.89 6.17
CA LYS A 75 6.06 -1.90 6.76
C LYS A 75 5.56 -3.32 6.54
N ASP A 76 4.25 -3.55 6.63
CA ASP A 76 3.70 -4.89 6.40
C ASP A 76 3.73 -5.30 4.91
N CYS A 77 3.46 -4.35 4.00
CA CYS A 77 3.62 -4.57 2.56
C CYS A 77 5.08 -4.88 2.16
N GLU A 78 6.06 -4.23 2.78
CA GLU A 78 7.49 -4.49 2.54
C GLU A 78 7.91 -5.91 2.93
N ARG A 79 7.29 -6.48 3.97
CA ARG A 79 7.50 -7.90 4.30
C ARG A 79 6.97 -8.82 3.20
N ALA A 80 5.87 -8.47 2.54
CA ALA A 80 5.38 -9.23 1.39
C ALA A 80 6.35 -9.11 0.20
N MET A 81 6.86 -7.91 -0.10
CA MET A 81 7.90 -7.72 -1.13
C MET A 81 9.14 -8.56 -0.85
N THR A 82 9.59 -8.60 0.41
CA THR A 82 10.74 -9.39 0.83
C THR A 82 10.53 -10.89 0.53
N ARG A 83 9.33 -11.42 0.80
CA ARG A 83 8.99 -12.81 0.49
C ARG A 83 8.93 -13.07 -1.02
N TRP A 84 8.27 -12.21 -1.79
CA TRP A 84 8.19 -12.37 -3.24
C TRP A 84 9.55 -12.26 -3.93
N ASN A 85 10.39 -11.31 -3.51
CA ASN A 85 11.75 -11.19 -4.00
C ASN A 85 12.63 -12.39 -3.61
N LYS A 86 12.32 -13.08 -2.51
CA LYS A 86 12.97 -14.36 -2.21
C LYS A 86 12.63 -15.41 -3.27
N TYR A 87 11.35 -15.57 -3.63
CA TYR A 87 10.96 -16.52 -4.68
C TYR A 87 11.58 -16.17 -6.03
N LEU A 88 11.61 -14.89 -6.40
CA LEU A 88 12.28 -14.46 -7.65
C LEU A 88 13.76 -14.86 -7.66
N ARG A 89 14.49 -14.62 -6.58
CA ARG A 89 15.89 -15.03 -6.46
C ARG A 89 16.09 -16.54 -6.47
N ASP A 90 15.21 -17.27 -5.78
CA ASP A 90 15.26 -18.74 -5.73
C ASP A 90 15.04 -19.34 -7.14
N GLU A 91 14.30 -18.64 -8.02
CA GLU A 91 14.11 -18.96 -9.45
C GLU A 91 15.17 -18.32 -10.38
N GLY A 92 16.23 -17.71 -9.84
CA GLY A 92 17.32 -17.10 -10.62
C GLY A 92 16.95 -15.79 -11.34
N VAL A 93 15.91 -15.09 -10.89
CA VAL A 93 15.51 -13.77 -11.42
C VAL A 93 16.16 -12.66 -10.60
N ASP A 94 16.93 -11.80 -11.28
CA ASP A 94 17.65 -10.67 -10.65
C ASP A 94 16.73 -9.46 -10.34
N ALA A 95 15.62 -9.34 -11.06
CA ALA A 95 14.68 -8.24 -10.87
C ALA A 95 14.02 -8.28 -9.48
N GLN A 96 13.76 -7.10 -8.91
CA GLN A 96 13.12 -6.96 -7.60
C GLN A 96 11.86 -6.12 -7.67
N LEU A 97 10.83 -6.58 -6.97
CA LEU A 97 9.64 -5.83 -6.64
C LEU A 97 9.94 -4.86 -5.49
N TYR A 98 9.41 -3.65 -5.59
CA TYR A 98 9.52 -2.63 -4.55
C TYR A 98 8.24 -1.81 -4.49
N LEU A 99 8.05 -1.12 -3.37
CA LEU A 99 6.94 -0.17 -3.20
C LEU A 99 7.38 1.21 -3.67
N PRO A 100 6.55 1.96 -4.40
CA PRO A 100 6.83 3.37 -4.66
C PRO A 100 6.71 4.18 -3.35
N SER A 101 7.21 5.41 -3.38
CA SER A 101 7.02 6.37 -2.29
C SER A 101 5.55 6.52 -1.90
N THR A 102 5.29 6.79 -0.61
CA THR A 102 3.92 7.03 -0.09
C THR A 102 3.26 8.30 -0.63
N ARG A 103 4.03 9.15 -1.32
CA ARG A 103 3.58 10.36 -2.02
C ARG A 103 3.10 10.09 -3.44
N PHE A 104 3.51 8.97 -4.03
CA PHE A 104 3.22 8.65 -5.43
C PHE A 104 1.73 8.34 -5.63
N HIS A 105 1.13 9.02 -6.62
CA HIS A 105 -0.23 8.73 -7.11
C HIS A 105 -1.29 8.71 -5.99
N ARG A 106 -1.39 9.84 -5.28
CA ARG A 106 -2.29 10.07 -4.13
C ARG A 106 -3.46 10.98 -4.51
N HIS A 107 -4.64 10.68 -3.98
CA HIS A 107 -5.88 11.45 -4.22
C HIS A 107 -6.48 12.03 -2.94
N VAL A 108 -5.92 11.68 -1.79
CA VAL A 108 -6.34 12.15 -0.46
C VAL A 108 -5.14 12.66 0.32
N GLY A 109 -5.31 13.76 1.05
CA GLY A 109 -4.32 14.29 1.98
C GLY A 109 -3.36 15.33 1.38
N GLU A 110 -2.23 15.55 2.05
CA GLU A 110 -1.25 16.62 1.77
C GLU A 110 -0.59 16.48 0.39
N PHE A 111 -0.62 15.27 -0.19
CA PHE A 111 -0.05 14.99 -1.51
C PHE A 111 -1.08 15.00 -2.63
N ALA A 112 -2.37 15.12 -2.32
CA ALA A 112 -3.43 15.20 -3.32
C ALA A 112 -3.31 16.52 -4.13
N GLY A 113 -3.50 16.44 -5.43
CA GLY A 113 -3.35 17.60 -6.33
C GLY A 113 -1.90 17.93 -6.70
N HIS A 114 -0.93 17.20 -6.16
CA HIS A 114 0.47 17.27 -6.55
C HIS A 114 0.91 15.99 -7.28
N THR A 115 1.98 16.09 -8.06
CA THR A 115 2.53 14.97 -8.82
C THR A 115 3.92 14.63 -8.34
N PHE A 116 4.13 13.34 -8.06
CA PHE A 116 5.41 12.80 -7.61
C PHE A 116 5.83 11.65 -8.51
N ASP A 117 7.13 11.46 -8.69
CA ASP A 117 7.67 10.22 -9.25
C ASP A 117 7.58 9.07 -8.23
N ILE A 118 7.95 7.86 -8.66
CA ILE A 118 7.93 6.67 -7.81
C ILE A 118 8.93 6.73 -6.64
N GLN A 119 9.94 7.61 -6.70
CA GLN A 119 10.88 7.88 -5.59
C GLN A 119 10.35 8.95 -4.62
N GLY A 120 9.25 9.63 -4.94
CA GLY A 120 8.64 10.67 -4.11
C GLY A 120 9.23 12.06 -4.31
N GLN A 121 9.90 12.29 -5.44
CA GLN A 121 10.34 13.62 -5.87
C GLN A 121 9.16 14.36 -6.49
N LEU A 122 9.00 15.63 -6.14
CA LEU A 122 7.95 16.47 -6.71
C LEU A 122 8.31 16.78 -8.17
N ILE A 123 7.39 16.45 -9.07
CA ILE A 123 7.55 16.64 -10.52
C ILE A 123 6.36 17.43 -11.08
N THR A 124 6.48 17.92 -12.31
CA THR A 124 5.38 18.63 -12.97
C THR A 124 4.27 17.67 -13.41
N ALA A 125 3.05 18.17 -13.54
CA ALA A 125 1.94 17.38 -14.07
C ALA A 125 2.19 16.89 -15.51
N GLN A 126 2.87 17.70 -16.32
CA GLN A 126 3.25 17.32 -17.69
C GLN A 126 4.25 16.15 -17.69
N GLU A 127 5.25 16.20 -16.81
CA GLU A 127 6.21 15.11 -16.66
C GLU A 127 5.54 13.83 -16.18
N PHE A 128 4.69 13.93 -15.15
CA PHE A 128 3.93 12.79 -14.66
C PHE A 128 3.08 12.17 -15.77
N GLU A 129 2.31 12.98 -16.51
CA GLU A 129 1.46 12.50 -17.59
C GLU A 129 2.26 11.83 -18.72
N GLY A 130 3.43 12.37 -19.06
CA GLY A 130 4.32 11.79 -20.08
C GLY A 130 4.94 10.45 -19.67
N ARG A 131 5.10 10.19 -18.37
CA ARG A 131 5.79 9.01 -17.82
C ARG A 131 4.89 8.04 -17.08
N LYS A 132 3.62 8.38 -16.82
CA LYS A 132 2.73 7.56 -15.98
C LYS A 132 2.59 6.11 -16.44
N ASN A 133 2.69 5.88 -17.76
CA ASN A 133 2.60 4.54 -18.35
C ASN A 133 3.84 3.67 -18.05
N GLU A 134 4.95 4.26 -17.60
CA GLU A 134 6.11 3.53 -17.08
C GLU A 134 5.84 2.93 -15.67
N TRP A 135 4.87 3.50 -14.94
CA TRP A 135 4.64 3.19 -13.52
C TRP A 135 3.28 2.56 -13.24
N LEU A 136 2.27 2.86 -14.07
CA LEU A 136 0.89 2.45 -13.86
C LEU A 136 0.39 1.63 -15.05
N PRO A 137 -0.43 0.59 -14.82
CA PRO A 137 -0.97 -0.24 -15.89
C PRO A 137 -1.80 0.59 -16.88
N THR A 138 -1.41 0.50 -18.15
CA THR A 138 -2.09 1.10 -19.29
C THR A 138 -3.40 0.37 -19.60
N LEU A 139 -4.16 0.88 -20.58
CA LEU A 139 -5.31 0.16 -21.10
C LEU A 139 -4.88 -1.17 -21.75
N GLU A 140 -3.80 -1.17 -22.51
CA GLU A 140 -3.26 -2.36 -23.17
C GLU A 140 -2.83 -3.42 -22.17
N ASP A 141 -2.13 -3.05 -21.08
CA ASP A 141 -1.77 -3.98 -20.01
C ASP A 141 -3.00 -4.64 -19.39
N ARG A 142 -4.07 -3.85 -19.17
CA ARG A 142 -5.33 -4.33 -18.59
C ARG A 142 -6.07 -5.25 -19.55
N GLU A 143 -6.07 -4.94 -20.84
CA GLU A 143 -6.66 -5.79 -21.87
C GLU A 143 -5.89 -7.10 -22.03
N TYR A 144 -4.56 -7.05 -22.01
CA TYR A 144 -3.71 -8.24 -22.00
C TYR A 144 -4.03 -9.12 -20.80
N VAL A 145 -4.02 -8.58 -19.56
CA VAL A 145 -4.36 -9.35 -18.36
C VAL A 145 -5.78 -9.93 -18.47
N ARG A 146 -6.76 -9.14 -18.94
CA ARG A 146 -8.14 -9.62 -19.13
C ARG A 146 -8.20 -10.79 -20.11
N SER A 147 -7.39 -10.77 -21.17
CA SER A 147 -7.35 -11.86 -22.14
C SER A 147 -6.91 -13.21 -21.55
N LEU A 148 -6.18 -13.19 -20.42
CA LEU A 148 -5.77 -14.40 -19.70
C LEU A 148 -6.87 -14.96 -18.78
N MET A 149 -7.92 -14.18 -18.48
CA MET A 149 -8.92 -14.50 -17.45
C MET A 149 -10.01 -15.45 -17.96
N HIS A 150 -9.63 -16.69 -18.25
CA HIS A 150 -10.55 -17.78 -18.59
C HIS A 150 -10.85 -18.67 -17.38
N PRO A 151 -12.14 -18.90 -17.03
CA PRO A 151 -12.49 -19.79 -15.91
C PRO A 151 -12.01 -21.23 -16.12
N VAL A 152 -11.38 -21.81 -15.10
CA VAL A 152 -11.03 -23.23 -15.02
C VAL A 152 -11.72 -23.81 -13.79
N THR A 153 -12.76 -24.62 -14.01
CA THR A 153 -13.63 -25.14 -12.94
C THR A 153 -13.47 -26.64 -12.70
N GLU A 154 -12.63 -27.32 -13.47
CA GLU A 154 -12.34 -28.74 -13.26
C GLU A 154 -11.50 -28.93 -11.97
N PRO A 155 -11.92 -29.80 -11.04
CA PRO A 155 -11.14 -30.07 -9.83
C PRO A 155 -9.70 -30.48 -10.14
N GLY A 156 -8.73 -29.90 -9.43
CA GLY A 156 -7.31 -30.16 -9.64
C GLY A 156 -6.70 -29.52 -10.90
N LYS A 157 -7.45 -28.67 -11.61
CA LYS A 157 -6.91 -27.85 -12.70
C LYS A 157 -6.76 -26.40 -12.26
N ILE A 158 -5.79 -25.70 -12.85
CA ILE A 158 -5.57 -24.29 -12.63
C ILE A 158 -5.30 -23.57 -13.96
N ALA A 159 -5.67 -22.29 -14.04
CA ALA A 159 -5.40 -21.48 -15.21
C ALA A 159 -3.88 -21.33 -15.43
N ASN A 160 -3.47 -21.21 -16.69
CA ASN A 160 -2.06 -21.20 -17.11
C ASN A 160 -1.22 -20.04 -16.55
N TRP A 161 -1.86 -18.95 -16.11
CA TRP A 161 -1.19 -17.75 -15.60
C TRP A 161 -0.86 -17.83 -14.10
N ILE A 162 -1.25 -18.90 -13.40
CA ILE A 162 -0.98 -19.06 -11.96
C ILE A 162 -0.62 -20.51 -11.62
N ALA A 163 0.43 -20.67 -10.80
CA ALA A 163 0.87 -21.97 -10.31
C ALA A 163 -0.12 -22.56 -9.29
N PRO A 164 -0.24 -23.89 -9.19
CA PRO A 164 -1.06 -24.52 -8.15
C PRO A 164 -0.56 -24.16 -6.74
N PRO A 165 -1.44 -24.10 -5.73
CA PRO A 165 -1.03 -23.85 -4.36
C PRO A 165 -0.23 -25.02 -3.79
N ASN A 166 0.67 -24.75 -2.85
CA ASN A 166 1.48 -25.78 -2.18
C ASN A 166 0.65 -26.77 -1.33
N ALA A 167 -0.56 -26.37 -0.92
CA ALA A 167 -1.45 -27.20 -0.12
C ALA A 167 -2.92 -26.82 -0.38
N GLY A 168 -3.82 -27.77 -0.17
CA GLY A 168 -5.26 -27.54 -0.15
C GLY A 168 -5.77 -26.97 1.19
N ILE A 169 -7.09 -26.88 1.33
CA ILE A 169 -7.74 -26.20 2.46
C ILE A 169 -8.29 -27.23 3.45
N LYS A 170 -8.09 -26.99 4.77
CA LYS A 170 -8.63 -27.84 5.87
C LYS A 170 -8.26 -29.33 5.72
N GLY A 171 -7.02 -29.61 5.31
CA GLY A 171 -6.50 -30.97 5.13
C GLY A 171 -7.09 -31.72 3.93
N LYS A 172 -7.84 -31.05 3.06
CA LYS A 172 -8.26 -31.60 1.77
C LYS A 172 -7.17 -31.39 0.72
N PRO A 173 -7.03 -32.32 -0.24
CA PRO A 173 -6.06 -32.19 -1.33
C PRO A 173 -6.45 -31.07 -2.30
N PHE A 174 -5.52 -30.62 -3.15
CA PHE A 174 -5.77 -29.57 -4.15
C PHE A 174 -6.86 -29.98 -5.16
N GLU A 175 -6.98 -31.26 -5.46
CA GLU A 175 -7.93 -31.86 -6.39
C GLU A 175 -9.33 -32.05 -5.78
N PHE A 176 -9.52 -31.66 -4.52
CA PHE A 176 -10.83 -31.74 -3.87
C PHE A 176 -11.85 -30.84 -4.58
N GLU A 177 -13.09 -31.32 -4.68
CA GLU A 177 -14.21 -30.55 -5.19
C GLU A 177 -14.63 -29.48 -4.15
N TYR A 178 -13.96 -28.33 -4.18
CA TYR A 178 -14.17 -27.24 -3.22
C TYR A 178 -15.53 -26.53 -3.41
N VAL A 179 -16.07 -26.55 -4.62
CA VAL A 179 -17.36 -25.95 -4.97
C VAL A 179 -18.14 -26.96 -5.80
N ARG A 180 -19.39 -27.19 -5.42
CA ARG A 180 -20.37 -27.93 -6.22
C ARG A 180 -21.26 -26.92 -6.92
N LEU A 181 -21.28 -26.97 -8.25
CA LEU A 181 -22.06 -26.08 -9.11
C LEU A 181 -23.49 -26.58 -9.27
#